data_AF-A0A505C2I9-F1
#
_entry.id   AF-A0A505C2I9-F1
#
_cell.length_a   1.000
_cell.length_b   1.000
_cell.length_c   1.000
_cell.angle_alpha   90.00
_cell.angle_beta   90.00
_cell.angle_gamma   90.00
#
_symmetry.space_group_name_H-M   'P 1'
#
loop_
_entity.id
_entity.type
_entity.pdbx_description
1 polymer ?
#
loop_
_entity_poly.entity_id
_entity_poly.type
_entity_poly.pdbx_seq_one_letter_code
_entity_poly.pdbx_strand_id
1 'polypeptide(L)'
;MSNPENGPQLPAIRWPVPKNNRGGEFSNLEEMLAHLEGEATGHWLIGRNGMWHGGIHISDTTTPWCALSGQAMNEAVDFPVPFPGEQAVRCMADGEVVAYRINRDYLSVPWYWGDLCY
;
A
#
# COMPACT_ATOMS: atom_id res chain seq x y z
N MET A 1 23.24 23.58 28.20
CA MET A 1 21.91 23.94 27.69
C MET A 1 21.18 22.63 27.42
N SER A 2 20.14 22.33 28.20
CA SER A 2 19.32 21.13 28.02
C SER A 2 18.48 21.31 26.76
N ASN A 3 18.50 20.34 25.85
CA ASN A 3 17.51 20.28 24.76
C ASN A 3 16.11 20.23 25.39
N PRO A 4 15.13 20.95 24.85
CA PRO A 4 13.76 20.82 25.32
C PRO A 4 13.32 19.37 25.09
N GLU A 5 12.77 18.73 26.13
CA GLU A 5 12.12 17.44 25.98
C GLU A 5 10.92 17.63 25.04
N ASN A 6 10.92 16.88 23.93
CA ASN A 6 9.80 16.88 23.00
C ASN A 6 8.57 16.32 23.72
N GLY A 7 7.54 17.14 23.87
CA GLY A 7 6.22 16.68 24.31
C GLY A 7 5.66 15.61 23.37
N PRO A 8 4.54 14.96 23.73
CA PRO A 8 3.95 13.90 22.91
C PRO A 8 3.70 14.39 21.48
N GLN A 9 4.44 13.82 20.52
CA GLN A 9 4.27 14.14 19.11
C GLN A 9 3.11 13.32 18.56
N LEU A 10 2.09 13.99 18.00
CA LEU A 10 1.00 13.30 17.32
C LEU A 10 1.56 12.57 16.08
N PRO A 11 1.11 11.34 15.78
CA PRO A 11 1.54 10.64 14.59
C PRO A 11 1.25 11.45 13.33
N ALA A 12 2.23 11.54 12.43
CA ALA A 12 2.02 12.11 11.11
C ALA A 12 1.19 11.13 10.27
N ILE A 13 0.00 11.57 9.86
CA ILE A 13 -0.88 10.81 8.97
C ILE A 13 -0.64 11.28 7.53
N ARG A 14 -0.45 10.33 6.61
CA ARG A 14 -0.21 10.57 5.17
C ARG A 14 -1.04 9.60 4.34
N TRP A 15 -1.27 9.95 3.08
CA TRP A 15 -1.78 8.99 2.10
C TRP A 15 -0.70 7.97 1.73
N PRO A 16 -1.08 6.73 1.38
CA PRO A 16 -0.11 5.66 1.12
C PRO A 16 0.73 5.91 -0.14
N VAL A 17 0.30 6.83 -1.02
CA VAL A 17 1.05 7.26 -2.21
C VAL A 17 0.94 8.77 -2.40
N PRO A 18 1.92 9.42 -3.07
CA PRO A 18 1.76 10.78 -3.55
C PRO A 18 0.80 10.89 -4.73
N LYS A 19 0.29 12.11 -4.92
CA LYS A 19 -0.55 12.52 -6.04
C LYS A 19 0.18 12.56 -7.39
N ASN A 20 1.51 12.69 -7.40
CA ASN A 20 2.29 12.79 -8.64
C ASN A 20 3.76 12.43 -8.42
N ASN A 21 4.51 12.38 -9.52
CA ASN A 21 5.95 12.09 -9.53
C ASN A 21 6.83 13.11 -8.79
N ARG A 22 6.31 14.29 -8.45
CA ARG A 22 7.01 15.29 -7.63
C ARG A 22 6.74 15.13 -6.14
N GLY A 23 5.97 14.12 -5.75
CA GLY A 23 5.68 13.81 -4.35
C GLY A 23 4.56 14.65 -3.73
N GLY A 24 3.74 15.32 -4.56
CA GLY A 24 2.63 16.14 -4.09
C GLY A 24 1.61 15.37 -3.23
N GLU A 25 0.90 16.06 -2.36
CA GLU A 25 -0.12 15.47 -1.49
C GLU A 25 -1.53 15.61 -2.08
N PHE A 26 -2.40 14.65 -1.79
CA PHE A 26 -3.83 14.81 -1.99
C PHE A 26 -4.40 15.74 -0.92
N SER A 27 -5.33 16.60 -1.30
CA SER A 27 -5.88 17.66 -0.46
C SER A 27 -6.91 17.12 0.52
N ASN A 28 -7.60 16.03 0.15
CA ASN A 28 -8.68 15.42 0.92
C ASN A 28 -8.93 13.96 0.49
N LEU A 29 -9.87 13.30 1.19
CA LEU A 29 -10.25 11.91 0.95
C LEU A 29 -10.90 11.74 -0.42
N GLU A 30 -11.76 12.67 -0.84
CA GLU A 30 -12.49 12.60 -2.10
C GLU A 30 -11.53 12.57 -3.29
N GLU A 31 -10.46 13.37 -3.23
CA GLU A 31 -9.42 13.39 -4.24
C GLU A 31 -8.64 12.07 -4.30
N MET A 32 -8.33 11.47 -3.14
CA MET A 32 -7.70 10.15 -3.07
C MET A 32 -8.63 9.06 -3.61
N LEU A 33 -9.92 9.09 -3.27
CA LEU A 33 -10.89 8.12 -3.77
C LEU A 33 -11.08 8.24 -5.29
N ALA A 34 -11.19 9.47 -5.82
CA ALA A 34 -11.27 9.73 -7.25
C ALA A 34 -10.01 9.24 -7.99
N HIS A 35 -8.83 9.37 -7.38
CA HIS A 35 -7.59 8.80 -7.93
C HIS A 35 -7.67 7.27 -8.02
N LEU A 36 -8.20 6.61 -6.98
CA LEU A 36 -8.37 5.16 -6.94
C LEU A 36 -9.44 4.64 -7.91
N GLU A 37 -10.36 5.47 -8.41
CA GLU A 37 -11.39 5.07 -9.39
C GLU A 37 -10.79 4.48 -10.68
N GLY A 38 -9.53 4.79 -10.99
CA GLY A 38 -8.82 4.18 -12.11
C GLY A 38 -8.36 2.73 -11.87
N GLU A 39 -8.43 2.21 -10.64
CA GLU A 39 -8.00 0.85 -10.31
C GLU A 39 -9.04 -0.21 -10.66
N ALA A 40 -8.58 -1.36 -11.18
CA ALA A 40 -9.48 -2.38 -11.71
C ALA A 40 -10.18 -3.25 -10.64
N THR A 41 -9.60 -3.38 -9.45
CA THR A 41 -9.93 -4.46 -8.48
C THR A 41 -10.75 -4.01 -7.26
N GLY A 42 -11.08 -2.73 -7.17
CA GLY A 42 -11.95 -2.17 -6.13
C GLY A 42 -11.25 -1.13 -5.27
N HIS A 43 -12.06 -0.31 -4.60
CA HIS A 43 -11.60 0.80 -3.78
C HIS A 43 -11.67 0.44 -2.30
N TRP A 44 -11.07 1.25 -1.44
CA TRP A 44 -11.30 1.18 0.00
C TRP A 44 -12.79 1.48 0.29
N LEU A 45 -13.57 0.74 1.09
CA LEU A 45 -13.43 -0.52 1.86
C LEU A 45 -14.10 -1.72 1.16
N ILE A 46 -14.58 -1.55 -0.06
CA ILE A 46 -15.44 -2.52 -0.76
C ILE A 46 -14.81 -2.86 -2.11
N GLY A 47 -14.53 -4.15 -2.29
CA GLY A 47 -14.01 -4.67 -3.54
C GLY A 47 -15.01 -4.53 -4.68
N ARG A 48 -14.55 -4.65 -5.93
CA ARG A 48 -15.45 -4.56 -7.10
C ARG A 48 -16.57 -5.62 -7.13
N ASN A 49 -16.40 -6.71 -6.37
CA ASN A 49 -17.41 -7.75 -6.15
C ASN A 49 -18.47 -7.38 -5.09
N GLY A 50 -18.43 -6.17 -4.51
CA GLY A 50 -19.37 -5.72 -3.49
C GLY A 50 -19.11 -6.32 -2.09
N MET A 51 -17.99 -7.02 -1.91
CA MET A 51 -17.62 -7.63 -0.63
C MET A 51 -16.65 -6.74 0.15
N TRP A 52 -16.61 -6.95 1.46
CA TRP A 52 -15.65 -6.27 2.34
C TRP A 52 -14.22 -6.57 1.92
N HIS A 53 -13.41 -5.51 1.85
CA HIS A 53 -12.05 -5.55 1.34
C HIS A 53 -11.14 -4.85 2.34
N GLY A 54 -10.26 -5.63 2.98
CA GLY A 54 -9.41 -5.16 4.08
C GLY A 54 -8.18 -4.36 3.65
N GLY A 55 -8.08 -3.97 2.38
CA GLY A 55 -6.87 -3.37 1.82
C GLY A 55 -7.17 -2.31 0.74
N ILE A 56 -6.12 -1.59 0.36
CA ILE A 56 -6.14 -0.64 -0.75
C ILE A 56 -5.27 -1.23 -1.85
N HIS A 57 -5.83 -1.36 -3.05
CA HIS A 57 -5.08 -1.77 -4.24
C HIS A 57 -4.61 -0.52 -4.98
N ILE A 58 -3.32 -0.45 -5.26
CA ILE A 58 -2.69 0.62 -6.03
C ILE A 58 -1.76 -0.04 -7.04
N SER A 59 -1.88 0.33 -8.30
CA SER A 59 -1.04 -0.16 -9.38
C SER A 59 -0.39 0.98 -10.15
N ASP A 60 0.44 0.62 -11.12
CA ASP A 60 0.99 1.53 -12.12
C ASP A 60 -0.08 2.16 -13.02
N THR A 61 -1.32 1.64 -13.01
CA THR A 61 -2.46 2.21 -13.74
C THR A 61 -2.78 3.62 -13.26
N THR A 62 -2.87 3.83 -11.95
CA THR A 62 -3.18 5.15 -11.37
C THR A 62 -1.92 5.85 -10.85
N THR A 63 -0.92 5.09 -10.40
CA THR A 63 0.24 5.62 -9.68
C THR A 63 1.56 5.15 -10.29
N PRO A 64 1.81 5.38 -11.60
CA PRO A 64 2.99 4.87 -12.31
C PRO A 64 4.30 5.39 -11.74
N TRP A 65 4.30 6.57 -11.12
CA TRP A 65 5.50 7.14 -10.49
C TRP A 65 5.96 6.38 -9.25
N CYS A 66 5.12 5.53 -8.65
CA CYS A 66 5.51 4.63 -7.56
C CYS A 66 5.93 3.24 -8.03
N ALA A 67 5.71 2.91 -9.31
CA ALA A 67 6.14 1.64 -9.86
C ALA A 67 7.67 1.65 -10.05
N LEU A 68 8.30 0.52 -9.72
CA LEU A 68 9.74 0.31 -9.88
C LEU A 68 9.96 -1.02 -10.58
N SER A 69 10.53 -0.98 -11.77
CA SER A 69 10.90 -2.20 -12.49
C SER A 69 12.16 -2.81 -11.87
N GLY A 70 12.14 -4.12 -11.70
CA GLY A 70 13.30 -4.93 -11.36
C GLY A 70 14.13 -5.31 -12.58
N GLN A 71 14.93 -6.36 -12.42
CA GLN A 71 15.87 -6.85 -13.46
C GLN A 71 15.45 -8.23 -14.01
N ALA A 72 14.27 -8.73 -13.62
CA ALA A 72 13.82 -10.04 -14.02
C ALA A 72 13.44 -10.05 -15.51
N MET A 73 13.84 -11.09 -16.24
CA MET A 73 13.61 -11.14 -17.70
C MET A 73 12.13 -11.10 -18.09
N ASN A 74 11.25 -11.67 -17.27
CA ASN A 74 9.80 -11.60 -17.48
C ASN A 74 9.28 -10.16 -17.35
N GLU A 75 9.81 -9.36 -16.42
CA GLU A 75 9.39 -7.96 -16.29
C GLU A 75 9.77 -7.12 -17.51
N ALA A 76 10.91 -7.39 -18.15
CA ALA A 76 11.29 -6.69 -19.39
C ALA A 76 10.37 -7.00 -20.58
N VAL A 77 9.66 -8.15 -20.54
CA VAL A 77 8.66 -8.52 -21.55
C VAL A 77 7.32 -7.85 -21.24
N ASP A 78 6.89 -7.91 -19.98
CA ASP A 78 5.59 -7.36 -19.54
C ASP A 78 5.60 -5.82 -19.51
N PHE A 79 6.75 -5.21 -19.20
CA PHE A 79 6.96 -3.77 -19.12
C PHE A 79 8.15 -3.32 -20.00
N PRO A 80 7.93 -3.14 -21.32
CA PRO A 80 8.99 -2.81 -22.26
C PRO A 80 9.69 -1.48 -21.99
N VAL A 81 9.01 -0.58 -21.27
CA VAL A 81 9.56 0.67 -20.75
C VAL A 81 9.66 0.52 -19.22
N PRO A 82 10.88 0.46 -18.66
CA PRO A 82 11.06 0.30 -17.22
C PRO A 82 10.50 1.48 -16.43
N PHE A 83 9.86 1.20 -15.30
CA PHE A 83 9.44 2.22 -14.35
C PHE A 83 10.60 2.64 -13.46
N PRO A 84 10.87 3.96 -13.32
CA PRO A 84 12.02 4.48 -12.60
C PRO A 84 11.85 4.52 -11.07
N GLY A 85 10.65 4.32 -10.53
CA GLY A 85 10.38 4.49 -9.09
C GLY A 85 10.63 5.92 -8.59
N GLU A 86 10.07 6.93 -9.28
CA GLU A 86 10.24 8.35 -8.94
C GLU A 86 9.79 8.68 -7.50
N GLN A 87 8.85 7.93 -6.96
CA GLN A 87 8.35 8.06 -5.59
C GLN A 87 8.22 6.70 -4.92
N ALA A 88 8.30 6.68 -3.60
CA ALA A 88 8.04 5.48 -2.80
C ALA A 88 6.58 5.43 -2.32
N VAL A 89 6.09 4.21 -2.12
CA VAL A 89 4.92 3.96 -1.25
C VAL A 89 5.27 4.39 0.17
N ARG A 90 4.28 4.90 0.90
CA ARG A 90 4.44 5.55 2.20
C ARG A 90 3.68 4.79 3.27
N CYS A 91 4.22 4.82 4.49
CA CYS A 91 3.42 4.47 5.66
C CYS A 91 2.33 5.53 5.85
N MET A 92 1.09 5.11 6.11
CA MET A 92 -0.02 6.04 6.33
C MET A 92 0.01 6.71 7.71
N ALA A 93 0.75 6.12 8.65
CA ALA A 93 1.04 6.68 9.95
C ALA A 93 2.48 6.32 10.33
N ASP A 94 3.18 7.23 11.00
CA ASP A 94 4.40 6.90 11.75
C ASP A 94 4.04 6.35 13.14
N GLY A 95 5.04 5.80 13.85
CA GLY A 95 4.88 5.22 15.18
C GLY A 95 5.36 3.78 15.29
N GLU A 96 4.96 3.11 16.38
CA GLU A 96 5.34 1.73 16.68
C GLU A 96 4.26 0.75 16.21
N VAL A 97 4.67 -0.27 15.45
CA VAL A 97 3.77 -1.37 15.08
C VAL A 97 3.61 -2.31 16.28
N VAL A 98 2.42 -2.32 16.87
CA VAL A 98 2.04 -3.30 17.88
C VAL A 98 1.19 -4.38 17.21
N ALA A 99 1.77 -5.57 17.02
CA ALA A 99 1.05 -6.74 16.55
C ALA A 99 0.85 -7.74 17.69
N TYR A 100 -0.35 -8.31 17.79
CA TYR A 100 -0.66 -9.37 18.74
C TYR A 100 -1.03 -10.65 17.99
N ARG A 101 -0.52 -11.77 18.49
CA ARG A 101 -0.85 -13.09 17.97
C ARG A 101 -2.18 -13.53 18.57
N ILE A 102 -3.23 -13.60 17.76
CA ILE A 102 -4.56 -14.03 18.22
C ILE A 102 -4.61 -15.55 18.46
N ASN A 103 -3.97 -16.35 17.59
CA ASN A 103 -3.96 -17.82 17.69
C ASN A 103 -2.54 -18.38 17.72
N ARG A 104 -2.26 -19.27 18.69
CA ARG A 104 -0.99 -20.02 18.78
C ARG A 104 -0.95 -21.20 17.80
N ASP A 105 -2.08 -21.81 17.55
CA ASP A 105 -2.20 -22.96 16.67
C ASP A 105 -3.12 -22.55 15.52
N TYR A 106 -2.54 -22.57 14.32
CA TYR A 106 -3.24 -22.23 13.08
C TYR A 106 -4.13 -23.40 12.66
N LEU A 107 -5.27 -23.11 12.06
CA LEU A 107 -6.10 -24.17 11.49
C LEU A 107 -5.42 -24.67 10.21
N SER A 108 -5.29 -25.98 10.06
CA SER A 108 -4.77 -26.58 8.83
C SER A 108 -5.90 -27.13 7.97
N VAL A 109 -5.77 -26.94 6.66
CA VAL A 109 -6.61 -27.63 5.66
C VAL A 109 -5.72 -28.31 4.63
N PRO A 110 -6.09 -29.51 4.13
CA PRO A 110 -5.33 -30.16 3.07
C PRO A 110 -5.30 -29.31 1.79
N TRP A 111 -4.12 -29.11 1.21
CA TRP A 111 -3.91 -28.38 -0.04
C TRP A 111 -3.01 -29.15 -1.00
N TYR A 112 -3.04 -28.79 -2.28
CA TYR A 112 -2.42 -29.59 -3.35
C TYR A 112 -0.89 -29.73 -3.26
N TRP A 113 -0.22 -28.92 -2.42
CA TRP A 113 1.22 -28.98 -2.15
C TRP A 113 1.57 -29.18 -0.65
N GLY A 114 0.61 -29.61 0.17
CA GLY A 114 0.79 -29.80 1.62
C GLY A 114 -0.33 -29.15 2.42
N ASP A 115 -0.21 -29.07 3.73
CA ASP A 115 -1.22 -28.40 4.56
C ASP A 115 -1.10 -26.88 4.45
N LEU A 116 -2.22 -26.20 4.21
CA LEU A 116 -2.33 -24.75 4.28
C LEU A 116 -2.70 -24.36 5.71
N CYS A 117 -1.89 -23.52 6.35
CA CYS A 117 -2.11 -23.04 7.71
C CYS A 117 -2.67 -21.60 7.69
N TYR A 118 -3.76 -21.36 8.42
CA TYR A 118 -4.41 -20.04 8.61
C TYR A 118 -4.24 -19.50 10.01
#